data_AF-A0A0F9E4T7-F1
#
_entry.id   AF-A0A0F9E4T7-F1
#
_cell.length_a   1.000
_cell.length_b   1.000
_cell.length_c   1.000
_cell.angle_alpha   90.00
_cell.angle_beta   90.00
_cell.angle_gamma   90.00
#
_symmetry.space_group_name_H-M   'P 1'
#
loop_
_entity.id
_entity.type
_entity.pdbx_description
1 polymer ?
#
loop_
_entity_poly.entity_id
_entity_poly.type
_entity_poly.pdbx_seq_one_letter_code
_entity_poly.pdbx_strand_id
1 'polypeptide(L)'
;MRILKKNLAIQEESDFESKLSEPYRTWPVFLLAFIRLFYVSIFERALSNYLIWDIGIRKSTLGFITSAGAISYIVAPILGQYITKKYLGIRKALIFTSISTPILTGAQIFFPTPGFLIICRITIGISMGFFWPNCLTLMSKWQKISSF
;
A
#
# COMPACT_ATOMS: atom_id res chain seq x y z
N MET A 1 38.18 -15.29 -28.54
CA MET A 1 36.98 -15.97 -28.00
C MET A 1 37.11 -16.37 -26.52
N ARG A 2 38.24 -16.92 -26.04
CA ARG A 2 38.48 -17.30 -24.63
C ARG A 2 38.38 -16.12 -23.63
N ILE A 3 38.88 -14.94 -24.00
CA ILE A 3 38.87 -13.74 -23.17
C ILE A 3 37.45 -13.19 -22.97
N LEU A 4 36.63 -13.23 -24.03
CA LEU A 4 35.21 -12.84 -23.98
C LEU A 4 34.38 -13.73 -23.05
N LYS A 5 34.60 -15.05 -23.07
CA LYS A 5 33.95 -15.98 -22.13
C LYS A 5 34.38 -15.74 -20.67
N LYS A 6 35.64 -15.40 -20.44
CA LYS A 6 36.15 -15.11 -19.10
C LYS A 6 35.55 -13.81 -18.54
N ASN A 7 35.44 -12.78 -19.37
CA ASN A 7 34.80 -11.52 -18.99
C ASN A 7 33.29 -11.67 -18.75
N LEU A 8 32.60 -12.49 -19.55
CA LEU A 8 31.19 -12.84 -19.32
C LEU A 8 30.98 -13.58 -18.00
N ALA A 9 31.84 -14.55 -17.68
CA ALA A 9 31.76 -15.30 -16.43
C ALA A 9 32.02 -14.40 -15.21
N ILE A 10 33.03 -13.52 -15.27
CA ILE A 10 33.32 -12.55 -14.20
C ILE A 10 32.15 -11.58 -14.02
N GLN A 11 31.50 -11.18 -15.12
CA GLN A 11 30.36 -10.28 -15.07
C GLN A 11 29.13 -10.98 -14.47
N GLU A 12 28.84 -12.23 -14.84
CA GLU A 12 27.78 -13.04 -14.23
C GLU A 12 28.02 -13.29 -12.73
N GLU A 13 29.27 -13.54 -12.34
CA GLU A 13 29.67 -13.78 -10.95
C GLU A 13 29.51 -12.50 -10.10
N SER A 14 29.90 -11.33 -10.63
CA SER A 14 29.67 -10.03 -9.98
C SER A 14 28.19 -9.64 -9.90
N ASP A 15 27.39 -9.96 -10.92
CA ASP A 15 25.95 -9.70 -10.95
C ASP A 15 25.23 -10.64 -9.96
N PHE A 16 25.72 -11.87 -9.78
CA PHE A 16 25.24 -12.83 -8.81
C PHE A 16 25.58 -12.42 -7.38
N GLU A 17 26.83 -12.03 -7.10
CA GLU A 17 27.23 -11.47 -5.78
C GLU A 17 26.42 -10.21 -5.44
N SER A 18 26.16 -9.33 -6.42
CA SER A 18 25.32 -8.15 -6.21
C SER A 18 23.87 -8.52 -5.84
N LYS A 19 23.32 -9.59 -6.43
CA LYS A 19 21.97 -10.11 -6.10
C LYS A 19 21.94 -10.81 -4.74
N LEU A 20 22.99 -11.51 -4.35
CA LEU A 20 23.13 -12.12 -3.03
C LEU A 20 23.25 -11.06 -1.91
N SER A 21 23.82 -9.89 -2.25
CA SER A 21 24.07 -8.81 -1.30
C SER A 21 22.83 -7.99 -0.91
N GLU A 22 21.67 -8.17 -1.58
CA GLU A 22 20.46 -7.48 -1.17
C GLU A 22 19.94 -8.11 0.15
N PRO A 23 20.00 -7.42 1.30
CA PRO A 23 19.65 -8.01 2.58
C PRO A 23 18.15 -8.34 2.62
N TYR A 24 17.80 -9.51 3.17
CA TYR A 24 16.43 -9.99 3.31
C TYR A 24 15.48 -8.91 3.85
N ARG A 25 14.61 -8.37 2.98
CA ARG A 25 13.66 -7.29 3.32
C ARG A 25 12.19 -7.69 3.22
N THR A 26 11.89 -8.97 3.02
CA THR A 26 10.51 -9.46 2.97
C THR A 26 9.78 -9.26 4.30
N TRP A 27 10.47 -9.51 5.42
CA TRP A 27 9.90 -9.34 6.75
C TRP A 27 9.42 -7.90 7.04
N PRO A 28 10.21 -6.84 6.78
CA PRO A 28 9.72 -5.46 6.87
C PRO A 28 8.47 -5.17 6.04
N VAL A 29 8.38 -5.72 4.82
CA VAL A 29 7.20 -5.52 3.94
C VAL A 29 5.98 -6.23 4.52
N PHE A 30 6.17 -7.45 5.04
CA PHE A 30 5.11 -8.20 5.72
C PHE A 30 4.63 -7.48 6.97
N LEU A 31 5.55 -7.06 7.84
CA LEU A 31 5.24 -6.33 9.06
C LEU A 31 4.49 -5.02 8.75
N LEU A 32 4.92 -4.28 7.72
CA LEU A 32 4.24 -3.06 7.27
C LEU A 32 2.81 -3.36 6.81
N ALA A 33 2.59 -4.41 6.02
CA ALA A 33 1.26 -4.82 5.58
C ALA A 33 0.38 -5.27 6.75
N PHE A 34 0.95 -6.02 7.70
CA PHE A 34 0.27 -6.47 8.90
C PHE A 34 -0.19 -5.30 9.76
N ILE A 35 0.72 -4.38 10.13
CA ILE A 35 0.41 -3.21 10.97
C ILE A 35 -0.68 -2.37 10.31
N ARG A 36 -0.56 -2.14 9.00
CA ARG A 36 -1.56 -1.36 8.25
C ARG A 36 -2.93 -2.03 8.26
N LEU A 37 -2.99 -3.33 7.98
CA LEU A 37 -4.26 -4.05 7.93
C LEU A 37 -4.90 -4.12 9.32
N PHE A 38 -4.12 -4.43 10.35
CA PHE A 38 -4.56 -4.43 11.74
C PHE A 38 -5.13 -3.07 12.15
N TYR A 39 -4.38 -1.99 11.89
CA TYR A 39 -4.81 -0.62 12.17
C TYR A 39 -6.12 -0.25 11.48
N VAL A 40 -6.19 -0.45 10.16
CA VAL A 40 -7.38 -0.11 9.37
C VAL A 40 -8.57 -0.95 9.82
N SER A 41 -8.41 -2.24 10.04
CA SER A 41 -9.50 -3.13 10.49
C SER A 41 -10.12 -2.68 11.81
N ILE A 42 -9.30 -2.27 12.78
CA ILE A 42 -9.80 -1.72 14.06
C ILE A 42 -10.52 -0.39 13.81
N PHE A 43 -9.88 0.53 13.08
CA PHE A 43 -10.45 1.84 12.81
C PHE A 43 -11.80 1.77 12.08
N GLU A 44 -11.94 0.91 11.06
CA GLU A 44 -13.19 0.74 10.31
C GLU A 44 -14.37 0.35 11.21
N ARG A 45 -14.13 -0.58 12.15
CA ARG A 45 -15.15 -1.06 13.07
C ARG A 45 -15.48 -0.01 14.13
N ALA A 46 -14.44 0.63 14.68
CA ALA A 46 -14.59 1.71 15.65
C ALA A 46 -15.35 2.91 15.07
N LEU A 47 -14.97 3.36 13.87
CA LEU A 47 -15.63 4.48 13.19
C LEU A 47 -17.09 4.14 12.89
N SER A 48 -17.38 2.95 12.34
CA SER A 48 -18.76 2.56 12.05
C SER A 48 -19.63 2.56 13.31
N ASN A 49 -19.08 2.09 14.43
CA ASN A 49 -19.77 2.09 15.72
C ASN A 49 -20.04 3.53 16.20
N TYR A 50 -19.01 4.38 16.17
CA TYR A 50 -19.10 5.80 16.56
C TYR A 50 -20.13 6.57 15.73
N LEU A 51 -20.12 6.40 14.40
CA LEU A 51 -21.05 7.08 13.50
C LEU A 51 -22.51 6.67 13.74
N ILE A 52 -22.77 5.42 14.11
CA ILE A 52 -24.13 4.94 14.40
C ILE A 52 -24.61 5.44 15.76
N TRP A 53 -23.82 5.23 16.82
CA TRP A 53 -24.30 5.36 18.18
C TRP A 53 -24.09 6.74 18.79
N ASP A 54 -23.02 7.44 18.42
CA ASP A 54 -22.70 8.75 18.99
C ASP A 54 -23.23 9.88 18.10
N ILE A 55 -22.98 9.79 16.79
CA ILE A 55 -23.39 10.84 15.83
C ILE A 55 -24.81 10.63 15.31
N GLY A 56 -25.33 9.41 15.35
CA GLY A 56 -26.68 9.10 14.87
C GLY A 56 -26.83 9.15 13.35
N ILE A 57 -25.77 8.81 12.58
CA ILE A 57 -25.86 8.73 11.12
C ILE A 57 -26.81 7.59 10.71
N ARG A 58 -27.70 7.87 9.75
CA ARG A 58 -28.59 6.87 9.15
C ARG A 58 -27.79 5.70 8.57
N LYS A 59 -28.28 4.47 8.81
CA LYS A 59 -27.64 3.22 8.33
C LYS A 59 -27.39 3.22 6.81
N SER A 60 -28.30 3.79 6.02
CA SER A 60 -28.12 3.92 4.56
C SER A 60 -26.92 4.80 4.21
N THR A 61 -26.77 5.96 4.86
CA THR A 61 -25.63 6.87 4.67
C THR A 61 -24.32 6.22 5.09
N LEU A 62 -24.31 5.45 6.17
CA LEU A 62 -23.13 4.65 6.55
C LEU A 62 -22.75 3.63 5.47
N GLY A 63 -23.75 2.97 4.87
CA GLY A 63 -23.54 2.07 3.72
C GLY A 63 -22.84 2.78 2.56
N PHE A 64 -23.25 4.01 2.23
CA PHE A 64 -22.58 4.81 1.21
C PHE A 64 -21.15 5.19 1.58
N ILE A 65 -20.90 5.62 2.82
CA ILE A 65 -19.56 5.98 3.30
C ILE A 65 -18.62 4.77 3.17
N THR A 66 -19.01 3.61 3.70
CA THR A 66 -18.19 2.40 3.66
C THR A 66 -17.94 1.91 2.23
N SER A 67 -18.95 1.97 1.36
CA SER A 67 -18.84 1.55 -0.04
C SER A 67 -17.92 2.45 -0.88
N ALA A 68 -17.86 3.75 -0.59
CA ALA A 68 -17.02 4.69 -1.32
C ALA A 68 -15.52 4.32 -1.27
N GLY A 69 -15.06 3.82 -0.11
CA GLY A 69 -13.70 3.30 0.04
C GLY A 69 -13.44 2.04 -0.79
N ALA A 70 -14.41 1.11 -0.83
CA ALA A 70 -14.31 -0.12 -1.60
C ALA A 70 -14.28 0.14 -3.12
N ILE A 71 -15.14 1.04 -3.61
CA ILE A 71 -15.21 1.38 -5.04
C ILE A 71 -13.91 2.04 -5.50
N SER A 72 -13.40 3.01 -4.73
CA SER A 72 -12.14 3.66 -5.07
C SER A 72 -10.96 2.67 -5.07
N TYR A 73 -10.95 1.70 -4.14
CA TYR A 73 -9.94 0.64 -4.09
C TYR A 73 -9.91 -0.27 -5.34
N ILE A 74 -11.00 -0.41 -6.09
CA ILE A 74 -11.01 -1.23 -7.32
C ILE A 74 -10.16 -0.59 -8.42
N VAL A 75 -10.27 0.73 -8.59
CA VAL A 75 -9.59 1.47 -9.67
C VAL A 75 -8.18 1.91 -9.24
N ALA A 76 -7.97 2.11 -7.95
CA ALA A 76 -6.74 2.64 -7.40
C ALA A 76 -5.46 1.86 -7.75
N PRO A 77 -5.42 0.51 -7.76
CA PRO A 77 -4.22 -0.26 -8.10
C PRO A 77 -3.66 0.06 -9.48
N ILE A 78 -4.54 0.29 -10.47
CA ILE A 78 -4.15 0.58 -11.86
C ILE A 78 -3.44 1.94 -11.91
N LEU A 79 -4.06 2.98 -11.32
CA LEU A 79 -3.50 4.32 -11.24
C LEU A 79 -2.21 4.35 -10.40
N GLY A 80 -2.23 3.67 -9.25
CA GLY A 80 -1.12 3.60 -8.31
C GLY A 80 0.13 2.97 -8.93
N GLN A 81 -0.03 1.86 -9.68
CA GLN A 81 1.07 1.25 -10.40
C GLN A 81 1.62 2.15 -11.51
N TYR A 82 0.75 2.78 -12.30
CA TYR A 82 1.17 3.68 -13.38
C TYR A 82 2.01 4.84 -12.84
N ILE A 83 1.52 5.51 -11.80
CA ILE A 83 2.20 6.66 -11.18
C ILE A 83 3.49 6.21 -10.48
N THR A 84 3.47 5.05 -9.80
CA THR A 84 4.68 4.56 -9.12
C THR A 84 5.80 4.23 -10.10
N LYS A 85 5.49 3.56 -11.22
CA LYS A 85 6.48 3.23 -12.26
C LYS A 85 7.03 4.47 -12.93
N LYS A 86 6.19 5.48 -13.18
CA LYS A 86 6.57 6.65 -13.98
C LYS A 86 7.20 7.79 -13.17
N TYR A 87 6.83 7.99 -11.90
CA TYR A 87 7.19 9.21 -11.17
C TYR A 87 7.73 9.02 -9.75
N LEU A 88 7.12 8.15 -8.92
CA LEU A 88 7.40 8.12 -7.48
C LEU A 88 8.48 7.12 -7.07
N GLY A 89 8.54 5.96 -7.74
CA GLY A 89 9.28 4.81 -7.25
C GLY A 89 8.64 4.16 -6.02
N ILE A 90 8.91 2.87 -5.82
CA ILE A 90 8.23 2.01 -4.84
C ILE A 90 8.35 2.57 -3.40
N ARG A 91 9.56 2.98 -2.99
CA ARG A 91 9.81 3.42 -1.61
C ARG A 91 9.02 4.68 -1.24
N LYS A 92 9.01 5.69 -2.11
CA LYS A 92 8.29 6.95 -1.85
C LYS A 92 6.78 6.73 -1.86
N ALA A 93 6.29 5.85 -2.74
CA ALA A 93 4.88 5.46 -2.75
C ALA A 93 4.47 4.82 -1.42
N LEU A 94 5.24 3.85 -0.90
CA LEU A 94 4.94 3.22 0.39
C LEU A 94 4.98 4.21 1.56
N ILE A 95 5.97 5.12 1.60
CA ILE A 95 6.06 6.16 2.63
C ILE A 95 4.84 7.09 2.57
N PHE A 96 4.50 7.58 1.38
CA PHE A 96 3.33 8.44 1.17
C PHE A 96 2.06 7.80 1.71
N THR A 97 1.81 6.54 1.36
CA THR A 97 0.61 5.82 1.84
C THR A 97 0.61 5.56 3.35
N SER A 98 1.78 5.39 3.94
CA SER A 98 1.94 5.14 5.39
C SER A 98 1.66 6.40 6.20
N ILE A 99 1.90 7.58 5.63
CA ILE A 99 1.62 8.88 6.26
C ILE A 99 0.18 9.34 5.97
N SER A 100 -0.27 9.21 4.72
CA SER A 100 -1.60 9.70 4.31
C SER A 100 -2.73 8.99 5.05
N THR A 101 -2.58 7.70 5.32
CA THR A 101 -3.63 6.88 5.95
C THR A 101 -3.96 7.34 7.37
N PRO A 102 -3.00 7.41 8.32
CA PRO A 102 -3.28 7.90 9.68
C PRO A 102 -3.76 9.36 9.70
N ILE A 103 -3.30 10.21 8.78
CA ILE A 103 -3.78 11.60 8.68
C ILE A 103 -5.27 11.62 8.29
N LEU A 104 -5.65 10.86 7.27
CA LEU A 104 -7.04 10.83 6.78
C LEU A 104 -7.99 10.13 7.74
N THR A 105 -7.55 9.07 8.44
CA THR A 105 -8.34 8.42 9.49
C THR A 105 -8.45 9.31 10.72
N GLY A 106 -7.38 10.00 11.12
CA GLY A 106 -7.40 11.00 12.18
C GLY A 106 -8.37 12.15 11.88
N ALA A 107 -8.34 12.67 10.65
CA ALA A 107 -9.23 13.76 10.23
C ALA A 107 -10.73 13.38 10.30
N GLN A 108 -11.07 12.11 10.03
CA GLN A 108 -12.45 11.62 10.12
C GLN A 108 -13.02 11.64 11.55
N ILE A 109 -12.16 11.62 12.57
CA ILE A 109 -12.57 11.70 13.98
C ILE A 109 -13.01 13.14 14.31
N PHE A 110 -12.24 14.13 13.85
CA PHE A 110 -12.50 15.54 14.16
C PHE A 110 -13.62 16.16 13.32
N PHE A 111 -13.80 15.70 12.08
CA PHE A 111 -14.80 16.25 11.15
C PHE A 111 -15.75 15.17 10.64
N PRO A 112 -16.64 14.63 11.48
CA PRO A 112 -17.46 13.48 11.13
C PRO A 112 -18.72 13.85 10.33
N THR A 113 -18.57 14.71 9.33
CA THR A 113 -19.67 15.07 8.42
C THR A 113 -19.73 14.08 7.25
N PRO A 114 -20.93 13.61 6.83
CA PRO A 114 -21.04 12.55 5.82
C PRO A 114 -20.28 12.83 4.52
N GLY A 115 -20.35 14.06 4.01
CA GLY A 115 -19.63 14.44 2.78
C GLY A 115 -18.11 14.38 2.95
N PHE A 116 -17.59 14.91 4.05
CA PHE A 116 -16.15 14.85 4.34
C PHE A 116 -15.66 13.42 4.53
N LEU A 117 -16.45 12.59 5.22
CA LEU A 117 -16.15 11.17 5.41
C LEU A 117 -16.03 10.47 4.05
N ILE A 118 -16.98 10.68 3.12
CA ILE A 118 -16.93 10.09 1.77
C ILE A 118 -15.65 10.49 1.04
N ILE A 119 -15.27 11.78 1.06
CA ILE A 119 -14.04 12.25 0.43
C ILE A 119 -12.83 11.55 1.03
N CYS A 120 -12.73 11.51 2.37
CA CYS A 120 -11.66 10.79 3.06
C CYS A 120 -11.61 9.31 2.67
N ARG A 121 -12.77 8.64 2.55
CA ARG A 121 -12.85 7.23 2.13
C ARG A 121 -12.32 7.02 0.72
N ILE A 122 -12.70 7.89 -0.22
CA ILE A 122 -12.23 7.84 -1.59
C ILE A 122 -10.72 8.04 -1.64
N THR A 123 -10.19 9.04 -0.93
CA THR A 123 -8.74 9.31 -0.90
C THR A 123 -7.96 8.17 -0.25
N ILE A 124 -8.48 7.56 0.82
CA ILE A 124 -7.86 6.38 1.43
C ILE A 124 -7.85 5.20 0.46
N GLY A 125 -8.97 4.92 -0.23
CA GLY A 125 -9.04 3.84 -1.21
C GLY A 125 -8.08 4.06 -2.38
N ILE A 126 -7.96 5.29 -2.88
CA ILE A 126 -6.92 5.69 -3.86
C ILE A 126 -5.52 5.43 -3.30
N SER A 127 -5.26 5.86 -2.07
CA SER A 127 -3.97 5.64 -1.41
C SER A 127 -3.66 4.14 -1.25
N MET A 128 -4.65 3.27 -1.03
CA MET A 128 -4.42 1.83 -0.96
C MET A 128 -3.93 1.24 -2.29
N GLY A 129 -4.31 1.83 -3.42
CA GLY A 129 -3.80 1.46 -4.74
C GLY A 129 -2.30 1.67 -4.92
N PHE A 130 -1.68 2.54 -4.12
CA PHE A 130 -0.23 2.71 -4.08
C PHE A 130 0.46 1.76 -3.08
N PHE A 131 -0.28 1.14 -2.16
CA PHE A 131 0.30 0.29 -1.12
C PHE A 131 0.45 -1.15 -1.60
N TRP A 132 -0.68 -1.82 -1.85
CA TRP A 132 -0.70 -3.26 -2.09
C TRP A 132 0.09 -3.70 -3.32
N PRO A 133 -0.08 -3.09 -4.51
CA PRO A 133 0.64 -3.53 -5.69
C PRO A 133 2.16 -3.35 -5.56
N ASN A 134 2.59 -2.34 -4.81
CA ASN A 134 3.99 -2.06 -4.56
C ASN A 134 4.60 -3.04 -3.54
N CYS A 135 3.87 -3.40 -2.48
CA CYS A 135 4.27 -4.48 -1.57
C CYS A 135 4.41 -5.82 -2.32
N LEU A 136 3.42 -6.18 -3.15
CA LEU A 136 3.45 -7.40 -3.96
C LEU A 136 4.60 -7.40 -4.97
N THR A 137 4.89 -6.25 -5.59
CA THR A 137 6.03 -6.10 -6.50
C THR A 137 7.36 -6.34 -5.77
N LEU A 138 7.52 -5.81 -4.55
CA LEU A 138 8.71 -6.10 -3.73
C LEU A 138 8.80 -7.59 -3.41
N MET A 139 7.73 -8.21 -2.93
CA MET A 139 7.71 -9.64 -2.64
C MET A 139 8.05 -10.51 -3.86
N SER A 140 7.52 -10.18 -5.04
CA SER A 140 7.82 -10.90 -6.27
C SER A 140 9.30 -10.79 -6.69
N LYS A 141 9.90 -9.61 -6.55
CA LYS A 141 11.35 -9.43 -6.78
C LYS A 141 12.17 -10.31 -5.84
N TRP A 142 11.79 -10.39 -4.57
CA TRP A 142 12.45 -11.24 -3.59
C TRP A 142 12.30 -12.72 -3.87
N GLN A 143 11.08 -13.19 -4.18
CA GLN A 143 10.83 -14.58 -4.51
C GLN A 143 11.72 -15.05 -5.66
N LYS A 144 11.88 -14.18 -6.68
CA LYS A 144 12.76 -14.44 -7.81
C LYS A 144 14.23 -14.59 -7.37
N ILE A 145 14.71 -13.80 -6.41
CA ILE A 145 16.09 -13.90 -5.90
C ILE A 145 16.28 -15.15 -5.06
N SER A 146 15.32 -15.48 -4.18
CA SER A 146 15.42 -16.64 -3.27
C SER A 146 15.22 -18.00 -3.93
N SER A 147 14.70 -18.04 -5.15
CA SER A 147 14.47 -19.27 -5.91
C SER A 147 15.65 -19.68 -6.80
N PHE A 148 16.73 -18.90 -6.80
CA PHE A 148 18.04 -19.27 -7.37
C PHE A 148 18.94 -19.79 -6.25
#